data_AF-A0AAD9XI07-F1
#
_entry.id   AF-A0AAD9XI07-F1
#
_cell.length_a   1.000
_cell.length_b   1.000
_cell.length_c   1.000
_cell.angle_alpha   90.00
_cell.angle_beta   90.00
_cell.angle_gamma   90.00
#
_symmetry.space_group_name_H-M   'P 1'
#
loop_
_entity.id
_entity.type
_entity.pdbx_description
1 polymer ?
#
loop_
_entity_poly.entity_id
_entity_poly.type
_entity_poly.pdbx_seq_one_letter_code
_entity_poly.pdbx_strand_id
1 'polypeptide(L)'
;MDTTDFDWKPRFGMEFDSDEYAYEFYNSYGRRMGFNIIRDTVVKNKHKSEITSRIFVYCKEGFRPQVKRDVLVIKHRAETMTNCDAKLCIKLDRKNIYI
;
A
#
# COMPACT_ATOMS: atom_id res chain seq x y z
N MET A 1 8.83 -29.42 9.21
CA MET A 1 8.10 -28.41 8.43
C MET A 1 8.67 -27.08 8.84
N ASP A 2 9.47 -26.45 7.99
CA ASP A 2 10.11 -25.16 8.25
C ASP A 2 9.03 -24.08 8.43
N THR A 3 8.96 -23.49 9.61
CA THR A 3 7.99 -22.44 9.98
C THR A 3 8.42 -21.03 9.57
N THR A 4 9.46 -20.89 8.75
CA THR A 4 10.14 -19.63 8.43
C THR A 4 9.75 -19.01 7.09
N ASP A 5 8.87 -19.63 6.30
CA ASP A 5 8.57 -19.18 4.93
C ASP A 5 7.51 -18.04 4.83
N PHE A 6 6.93 -17.60 5.95
CA PHE A 6 5.79 -16.66 5.95
C PHE A 6 6.08 -15.27 6.50
N ASP A 7 7.26 -14.99 7.05
CA ASP A 7 7.54 -13.72 7.75
C ASP A 7 7.42 -12.48 6.86
N TRP A 8 7.62 -12.62 5.55
CA TRP A 8 7.53 -11.52 4.59
C TRP A 8 6.14 -11.33 3.99
N LYS A 9 5.16 -12.21 4.27
CA LYS A 9 3.79 -12.12 3.76
C LYS A 9 2.89 -11.41 4.79
N PRO A 10 2.09 -10.40 4.38
CA PRO A 10 1.11 -9.76 5.25
C PRO A 10 0.13 -10.76 5.84
N ARG A 11 -0.18 -10.61 7.13
CA ARG A 11 -1.16 -11.42 7.87
C ARG A 11 -2.06 -10.51 8.69
N PHE A 12 -3.28 -10.97 8.96
CA PHE A 12 -4.16 -10.30 9.91
C PHE A 12 -3.54 -10.30 11.31
N GLY A 13 -3.66 -9.16 12.01
CA GLY A 13 -3.14 -9.01 13.37
C GLY A 13 -1.63 -8.77 13.44
N MET A 14 -0.98 -8.41 12.32
CA MET A 14 0.41 -7.95 12.37
C MET A 14 0.48 -6.60 13.06
N GLU A 15 1.39 -6.48 14.02
CA GLU A 15 1.61 -5.25 14.77
C GLU A 15 2.75 -4.43 14.13
N PHE A 16 2.57 -3.12 14.04
CA PHE A 16 3.57 -2.18 13.55
C PHE A 16 3.70 -0.98 14.49
N ASP A 17 4.94 -0.60 14.79
CA ASP A 17 5.21 0.55 15.66
C ASP A 17 4.89 1.90 15.00
N SER A 18 4.82 1.94 13.66
CA SER A 18 4.53 3.15 12.91
C SER A 18 3.84 2.86 11.57
N ASP A 19 3.19 3.88 11.02
CA ASP A 19 2.60 3.79 9.68
C ASP A 19 3.66 3.66 8.58
N GLU A 20 4.86 4.23 8.81
CA GLU A 20 5.99 4.12 7.89
C GLU A 20 6.53 2.69 7.87
N TYR A 21 6.68 2.05 9.04
CA TYR A 21 7.14 0.67 9.12
C TYR A 21 6.16 -0.30 8.44
N ALA A 22 4.85 -0.10 8.64
CA ALA A 22 3.81 -0.84 7.93
C ALA A 22 3.89 -0.65 6.40
N TYR A 23 4.17 0.58 5.94
CA TYR A 23 4.36 0.87 4.53
C TYR A 23 5.60 0.15 3.96
N GLU A 24 6.74 0.24 4.62
CA GLU A 24 7.98 -0.41 4.18
C GLU A 24 7.82 -1.93 4.10
N PHE A 25 7.18 -2.52 5.11
CA PHE A 25 6.86 -3.94 5.11
C PHE A 25 6.01 -4.32 3.89
N TYR A 26 4.89 -3.62 3.66
CA TYR A 26 4.01 -3.94 2.54
C TYR A 26 4.65 -3.64 1.18
N ASN A 27 5.48 -2.60 1.10
CA ASN A 27 6.27 -2.27 -0.09
C ASN A 27 7.30 -3.37 -0.40
N SER A 28 7.93 -3.95 0.62
CA SER A 28 8.85 -5.08 0.44
C SER A 28 8.12 -6.32 -0.09
N TYR A 29 6.91 -6.58 0.42
CA TYR A 29 6.02 -7.62 -0.09
C TYR A 29 5.64 -7.34 -1.55
N GLY A 30 5.27 -6.09 -1.89
CA GLY A 30 4.93 -5.72 -3.25
C GLY A 30 6.09 -5.90 -4.24
N ARG A 31 7.30 -5.48 -3.86
CA ARG A 31 8.51 -5.72 -4.67
C ARG A 31 8.75 -7.21 -4.94
N ARG A 32 8.57 -8.08 -3.95
CA ARG A 32 8.69 -9.54 -4.11
C ARG A 32 7.62 -10.11 -5.04
N MET A 33 6.42 -9.55 -4.99
CA MET A 33 5.28 -9.99 -5.79
C MET A 33 5.19 -9.29 -7.16
N GLY A 34 6.10 -8.37 -7.48
CA GLY A 34 6.17 -7.67 -8.76
C GLY A 34 5.15 -6.53 -8.92
N PHE A 35 4.77 -5.85 -7.84
CA PHE A 35 3.87 -4.70 -7.89
C PHE A 35 4.32 -3.55 -6.98
N ASN A 36 3.83 -2.35 -7.29
CA ASN A 36 4.11 -1.15 -6.50
C ASN A 36 3.02 -0.96 -5.44
N ILE A 37 3.38 -0.44 -4.27
CA ILE A 37 2.44 -0.08 -3.21
C ILE A 37 2.24 1.43 -3.19
N ILE A 38 0.99 1.87 -3.08
CA ILE A 38 0.63 3.28 -2.98
C ILE A 38 -0.07 3.52 -1.65
N ARG A 39 0.23 4.67 -1.02
CA ARG A 39 -0.52 5.18 0.13
C ARG A 39 -1.83 5.77 -0.38
N ASP A 40 -2.96 5.18 -0.01
CA ASP A 40 -4.28 5.56 -0.50
C ASP A 40 -4.97 6.52 0.47
N THR A 41 -5.58 5.97 1.52
CA THR A 41 -6.38 6.75 2.47
C THR A 41 -5.64 6.93 3.80
N VAL A 42 -5.73 8.12 4.39
CA VAL A 42 -5.30 8.39 5.77
C VAL A 42 -6.47 8.96 6.57
N VAL A 43 -6.77 8.35 7.71
CA VAL A 43 -7.72 8.90 8.69
C VAL A 43 -6.92 9.42 9.87
N LYS A 44 -7.21 10.65 10.27
CA LYS A 44 -6.56 11.32 11.40
C LYS A 44 -7.58 11.71 12.45
N ASN A 45 -7.17 11.66 13.71
CA ASN A 45 -7.91 12.27 14.79
C ASN A 45 -7.84 13.80 14.66
N LYS A 46 -9.00 14.44 14.51
CA LYS A 46 -9.10 15.91 14.34
C LYS A 46 -8.52 16.71 15.50
N HIS A 47 -8.53 16.15 16.71
CA HIS A 47 -8.10 16.85 17.92
C HIS A 47 -6.61 16.65 18.24
N LYS A 48 -6.08 15.45 17.98
CA LYS A 48 -4.69 15.10 18.29
C LYS A 48 -3.74 15.16 17.08
N SER A 49 -4.25 15.39 15.88
CA SER A 49 -3.50 15.32 14.61
C SER A 49 -2.80 13.98 14.35
N GLU A 50 -3.16 12.95 15.11
CA GLU A 50 -2.59 11.61 15.06
C GLU A 50 -3.28 10.76 13.99
N ILE A 51 -2.53 9.92 13.27
CA ILE A 51 -3.09 8.99 12.29
C ILE A 51 -3.78 7.86 13.05
N THR A 52 -5.09 7.70 12.85
CA THR A 52 -5.88 6.63 13.47
C THR A 52 -5.98 5.40 12.58
N SER A 53 -5.89 5.58 11.27
CA SER A 53 -5.84 4.46 10.33
C SER A 53 -5.28 4.89 8.97
N ARG A 54 -4.78 3.91 8.22
CA ARG A 54 -4.26 4.11 6.87
C ARG A 54 -4.53 2.89 6.00
N ILE A 55 -4.76 3.13 4.71
CA ILE A 55 -4.96 2.09 3.71
C ILE A 55 -3.83 2.19 2.68
N PHE A 56 -3.21 1.05 2.40
CA PHE A 56 -2.24 0.86 1.33
C PHE A 56 -2.84 -0.04 0.26
N VAL A 57 -2.70 0.35 -0.99
CA VAL A 57 -3.22 -0.38 -2.15
C VAL A 57 -2.05 -0.89 -2.98
N TYR A 58 -2.18 -2.07 -3.58
CA TYR A 58 -1.25 -2.44 -4.65
C TYR A 58 -1.63 -1.72 -5.94
N CYS A 59 -0.64 -1.48 -6.79
CA CYS A 59 -0.79 -0.99 -8.15
C CYS A 59 -0.03 -1.95 -9.06
N LYS A 60 -0.75 -2.63 -9.95
CA LYS A 60 -0.13 -3.43 -11.02
C LYS A 60 0.18 -2.50 -12.19
N GLU A 61 1.40 -2.56 -12.70
CA GLU A 61 1.74 -1.86 -13.94
C GLU A 61 1.02 -2.51 -15.13
N GLY A 62 0.41 -1.70 -16.00
CA GLY A 62 -0.02 -2.11 -17.34
C GLY A 62 -1.51 -2.41 -17.53
N PHE A 63 -2.23 -1.42 -18.07
CA PHE A 63 -3.16 -1.57 -19.21
C PHE A 63 -3.57 -0.17 -19.70
N ARG A 64 -2.95 0.29 -20.78
CA ARG A 64 -3.42 1.44 -21.54
C ARG A 64 -4.61 1.00 -22.39
N PRO A 65 -5.88 1.39 -22.13
CA PRO A 65 -6.84 1.41 -23.23
C PRO A 65 -6.22 2.32 -24.30
N GLN A 66 -6.16 1.84 -25.54
CA GLN A 66 -5.58 2.61 -26.65
C GLN A 66 -6.45 3.84 -26.94
N VAL A 67 -6.33 4.89 -26.11
CA VAL A 67 -6.92 6.19 -26.43
C VAL A 67 -6.03 6.80 -27.50
N LYS A 68 -6.65 7.15 -28.63
CA LYS A 68 -6.02 7.69 -29.83
C LYS A 68 -5.09 8.85 -29.44
N ARG A 69 -3.85 8.78 -29.94
CA ARG A 69 -2.68 9.51 -29.47
C ARG A 69 -2.70 10.97 -29.97
N ASP A 70 -2.42 11.92 -29.09
CA ASP A 70 -1.86 13.22 -29.49
C ASP A 70 -0.34 13.09 -29.57
N VAL A 71 0.21 13.39 -30.76
CA VAL A 71 1.63 13.21 -31.15
C VAL A 71 2.59 14.12 -30.35
N LEU A 72 2.08 15.03 -29.52
CA LEU A 72 2.84 16.06 -28.83
C LEU A 72 3.29 15.71 -27.39
N VAL A 73 2.91 14.54 -26.87
CA VAL A 73 3.25 14.13 -25.48
C VAL A 73 4.59 13.38 -25.46
N ILE A 74 5.69 14.08 -25.14
CA ILE A 74 7.06 13.53 -25.11
C ILE A 74 7.39 12.83 -23.78
N LYS A 75 6.71 13.17 -22.68
CA LYS A 75 6.87 12.51 -21.37
C LYS A 75 5.53 11.98 -20.89
N HIS A 76 5.31 10.68 -21.05
CA HIS A 76 4.15 10.02 -20.46
C HIS A 76 4.33 9.92 -18.94
N ARG A 77 3.33 10.39 -18.18
CA ARG A 77 3.21 10.09 -16.74
C ARG A 77 3.03 8.57 -16.58
N ALA A 78 3.68 7.98 -15.58
CA ALA A 78 3.55 6.54 -15.30
C ALA A 78 2.07 6.15 -15.12
N GLU A 79 1.68 5.06 -15.78
CA GLU A 79 0.32 4.50 -15.71
C GLU A 79 0.05 3.98 -14.29
N THR A 80 -1.00 4.50 -13.64
CA THR A 80 -1.43 4.05 -12.30
C THR A 80 -2.82 3.43 -12.42
N MET A 81 -2.91 2.13 -12.65
CA MET A 81 -4.21 1.44 -12.71
C MET A 81 -4.68 1.06 -11.29
N THR A 82 -5.57 1.88 -10.76
CA THR A 82 -6.27 1.64 -9.48
C THR A 82 -7.57 0.85 -9.71
N ASN A 83 -7.46 -0.43 -10.08
CA ASN A 83 -8.57 -1.36 -9.89
C ASN A 83 -8.06 -2.62 -9.18
N CYS A 84 -7.65 -2.41 -7.92
CA CYS A 84 -6.91 -3.37 -7.13
C CYS A 84 -7.72 -3.71 -5.87
N ASP A 85 -8.16 -4.96 -5.75
CA ASP A 85 -9.02 -5.43 -4.65
C ASP A 85 -8.25 -5.70 -3.34
N ALA A 86 -6.95 -5.97 -3.44
CA ALA A 86 -6.11 -6.24 -2.29
C ALA A 86 -5.58 -4.94 -1.66
N LYS A 87 -5.84 -4.81 -0.36
CA LYS A 87 -5.54 -3.63 0.43
C LYS A 87 -4.96 -4.07 1.77
N LEU A 88 -3.94 -3.37 2.24
CA LEU A 88 -3.49 -3.46 3.63
C LEU A 88 -4.09 -2.27 4.39
N CYS A 89 -4.87 -2.55 5.41
CA CYS A 89 -5.44 -1.52 6.29
C CYS A 89 -4.79 -1.67 7.65
N ILE A 90 -4.25 -0.57 8.17
CA ILE A 90 -3.73 -0.50 9.53
C ILE A 90 -4.59 0.45 10.35
N LYS A 91 -4.81 0.12 11.62
CA LYS A 91 -5.53 0.95 12.58
C LYS A 91 -4.73 1.07 13.87
N LEU A 92 -4.73 2.26 14.44
CA LEU A 92 -4.10 2.52 15.73
C LEU A 92 -4.94 1.88 16.85
N ASP A 93 -4.34 0.96 17.59
CA ASP A 93 -4.94 0.34 18.77
C ASP A 93 -4.72 1.20 20.04
N ARG A 94 -5.43 0.87 21.12
CA ARG A 94 -5.32 1.53 22.44
C ARG A 94 -3.90 1.48 23.03
N LYS A 95 -3.10 0.50 22.62
CA LYS A 95 -1.69 0.36 23.01
C LYS A 95 -0.74 1.27 22.22
N ASN A 96 -1.27 2.12 21.34
CA ASN A 96 -0.50 3.00 20.46
C ASN A 96 0.39 2.26 19.44
N ILE A 97 -0.06 1.07 19.02
CA ILE A 97 0.53 0.26 17.96
C ILE A 97 -0.47 0.15 16.82
N TYR A 98 0.00 -0.04 15.59
CA TYR A 98 -0.84 -0.27 14.42
C TYR A 98 -1.09 -1.76 14.23
N ILE A 99 -2.34 -2.15 13.97
CA ILE A 99 -2.77 -3.53 13.67
C ILE A 99 -3.58 -3.57 12.37
#